data_AF-A0A9N7JPD0-F1
#
_entry.id   AF-A0A9N7JPD0-F1
#
_cell.length_a   1.000
_cell.length_b   1.000
_cell.length_c   1.000
_cell.angle_alpha   90.00
_cell.angle_beta   90.00
_cell.angle_gamma   90.00
#
_symmetry.space_group_name_H-M   'P 1'
#
loop_
_entity.id
_entity.type
_entity.pdbx_description
1 polymer ?
#
loop_
_entity_poly.entity_id
_entity_poly.type
_entity_poly.pdbx_seq_one_letter_code
_entity_poly.pdbx_strand_id
1 'polypeptide(L)' 'MADKKDSLVNRQRYSSTFDIELLEKMKELSKETSIPMSKLLDKALELLLKEHNKI' A
#
# COMPACT_ATOMS: atom_id res chain seq x y z
N MET A 1 30.01 13.52 -5.16
CA MET A 1 29.11 12.64 -4.38
C MET A 1 27.70 12.81 -4.90
N ALA A 2 27.03 11.73 -5.28
CA ALA A 2 25.69 11.74 -5.86
C ALA A 2 24.73 11.06 -4.89
N ASP A 3 24.02 11.85 -4.09
CA ASP A 3 22.98 11.36 -3.18
C ASP A 3 21.72 12.22 -3.36
N LYS A 4 21.07 12.11 -4.53
CA LYS A 4 19.68 12.55 -4.69
C LYS A 4 18.81 11.57 -3.91
N LYS A 5 18.61 11.84 -2.62
CA LYS A 5 17.56 11.24 -1.80
C LYS A 5 16.22 11.74 -2.32
N ASP A 6 15.68 11.06 -3.34
CA ASP A 6 14.28 11.17 -3.71
C ASP A 6 13.47 10.57 -2.55
N SER A 7 13.28 11.39 -1.53
CA SER A 7 12.51 11.05 -0.36
C SER A 7 11.07 11.00 -0.84
N LEU A 8 10.46 9.82 -0.91
CA LEU A 8 9.03 9.69 -1.13
C LEU A 8 8.31 10.33 0.07
N VAL A 9 8.16 11.67 0.04
CA VAL A 9 7.71 12.52 1.15
C VAL A 9 6.29 12.19 1.62
N ASN A 10 5.52 11.45 0.81
CA ASN A 10 4.14 11.06 1.10
C ASN A 10 3.98 9.60 1.57
N ARG A 11 5.07 8.85 1.82
CA ARG A 11 4.99 7.45 2.25
C ARG A 11 5.70 7.21 3.57
N GLN A 12 4.93 6.84 4.59
CA GLN A 12 5.45 6.44 5.89
C GLN A 12 5.68 4.92 5.93
N ARG A 13 6.87 4.48 6.33
CA ARG A 13 7.10 3.06 6.65
C ARG A 13 6.43 2.74 7.97
N TYR A 14 5.50 1.79 7.95
CA TYR A 14 4.84 1.27 9.13
C TYR A 14 4.95 -0.26 9.15
N SER A 15 5.10 -0.82 10.33
CA SER A 15 5.13 -2.27 10.53
C SER A 15 3.83 -2.67 11.23
N SER A 16 2.93 -3.35 10.51
CA SER A 16 1.75 -3.99 11.08
C SER A 16 1.86 -5.50 10.96
N THR A 17 1.16 -6.20 11.84
CA THR A 17 0.78 -7.59 11.61
C THR A 17 -0.45 -7.62 10.71
N PHE A 18 -0.37 -8.35 9.60
CA PHE A 18 -1.48 -8.59 8.69
C PHE A 18 -1.75 -10.09 8.63
N ASP A 19 -2.98 -10.45 8.26
CA ASP A 19 -3.33 -11.84 7.97
C ASP A 19 -2.54 -12.37 6.77
N ILE A 20 -2.03 -13.59 6.87
CA ILE A 20 -1.15 -14.20 5.86
C ILE A 20 -1.93 -14.45 4.56
N GLU A 21 -3.13 -14.98 4.64
CA GLU A 21 -3.95 -15.30 3.47
C GLU A 21 -4.37 -14.02 2.73
N LEU A 22 -4.69 -12.96 3.48
CA LEU A 22 -5.00 -11.66 2.89
C LEU A 22 -3.79 -11.07 2.13
N LEU A 23 -2.60 -11.22 2.69
CA LEU A 23 -1.34 -10.77 2.07
C LEU A 23 -1.02 -11.54 0.80
N GLU A 24 -1.25 -12.85 0.78
CA GLU A 24 -1.08 -13.68 -0.40
C GLU A 24 -2.05 -13.29 -1.50
N LYS A 25 -3.35 -13.17 -1.18
CA LYS A 25 -4.37 -12.74 -2.15
C LYS A 25 -4.07 -11.36 -2.73
N MET A 26 -3.62 -10.41 -1.90
CA MET A 26 -3.20 -9.09 -2.37
C MET A 26 -1.96 -9.16 -3.28
N LYS A 27 -1.01 -10.05 -3.00
CA LYS A 27 0.16 -10.26 -3.88
C LYS A 27 -0.24 -10.89 -5.22
N GLU A 28 -1.18 -11.83 -5.22
CA GLU A 28 -1.74 -12.39 -6.45
C GLU A 28 -2.47 -11.32 -7.26
N LEU A 29 -3.32 -10.53 -6.61
CA LEU A 29 -4.00 -9.39 -7.23
C LEU A 29 -3.00 -8.37 -7.80
N SER A 30 -1.89 -8.11 -7.11
CA SER A 30 -0.79 -7.25 -7.58
C SER A 30 -0.17 -7.77 -8.87
N LYS A 31 0.03 -9.09 -8.97
CA LYS A 31 0.56 -9.74 -10.18
C LYS A 31 -0.44 -9.67 -11.33
N GLU A 32 -1.71 -9.92 -11.06
CA GLU A 32 -2.77 -9.94 -12.07
C GLU A 32 -3.06 -8.53 -12.63
N THR A 33 -3.16 -7.53 -11.76
CA THR A 33 -3.48 -6.15 -12.16
C THR A 33 -2.26 -5.34 -12.59
N SER A 34 -1.04 -5.87 -12.42
CA SER A 34 0.23 -5.13 -12.59
C SER A 34 0.38 -3.92 -11.66
N ILE A 35 -0.47 -3.80 -10.63
CA ILE A 35 -0.41 -2.70 -9.66
C ILE A 35 0.51 -3.11 -8.52
N PRO A 36 1.53 -2.30 -8.16
CA PRO A 36 2.40 -2.59 -7.02
C PRO A 36 1.61 -2.74 -5.72
N MET A 37 1.97 -3.74 -4.90
CA MET A 37 1.37 -4.02 -3.59
C MET A 37 1.13 -2.77 -2.72
N SER A 38 2.12 -1.87 -2.66
CA SER A 38 1.99 -0.63 -1.88
C SER A 38 0.85 0.27 -2.37
N LYS A 39 0.60 0.34 -3.68
CA LYS A 39 -0.54 1.11 -4.22
C LYS A 39 -1.88 0.41 -3.97
N LEU A 40 -1.91 -0.92 -3.96
CA LEU A 40 -3.12 -1.66 -3.60
C LEU A 40 -3.48 -1.44 -2.14
N LEU A 41 -2.49 -1.44 -1.24
CA LEU A 41 -2.68 -1.11 0.17
C LEU A 41 -3.16 0.33 0.35
N ASP A 42 -2.54 1.30 -0.35
CA ASP A 42 -2.99 2.69 -0.34
C ASP A 42 -4.48 2.79 -0.76
N LYS A 43 -4.87 2.08 -1.83
CA LYS A 43 -6.25 2.05 -2.32
C LYS A 43 -7.22 1.38 -1.34
N ALA A 44 -6.81 0.31 -0.68
CA ALA A 44 -7.61 -0.35 0.34
C ALA A 44 -7.83 0.55 1.56
N LEU A 45 -6.80 1.29 1.98
CA LEU A 45 -6.90 2.28 3.04
C LEU A 45 -7.81 3.44 2.65
N GLU A 46 -7.70 3.94 1.42
CA GLU A 46 -8.57 5.02 0.92
C GLU A 46 -10.03 4.59 0.86
N LEU A 47 -10.32 3.38 0.37
CA LEU A 47 -11.67 2.82 0.35
C LEU A 47 -12.25 2.71 1.77
N LEU A 48 -11.47 2.20 2.72
CA LEU A 48 -11.91 2.05 4.11
C LEU A 48 -12.13 3.42 4.78
N LEU A 49 -11.25 4.39 4.55
CA LEU A 49 -11.40 5.76 5.07
C LEU A 49 -12.62 6.46 4.47
N LYS A 50 -12.92 6.21 3.19
CA LYS A 50 -14.11 6.71 2.51
C LYS A 50 -15.39 6.10 3.06
N GLU A 51 -15.42 4.78 3.32
CA GLU A 51 -16.55 4.12 3.97
C GLU A 51 -16.83 4.71 5.36
N HIS A 52 -15.78 5.16 6.06
CA HIS A 52 -15.88 5.81 7.36
C HIS A 52 -16.05 7.34 7.30
N ASN A 53 -16.25 7.94 6.12
CA ASN A 53 -16.37 9.40 5.90
C ASN A 53 -15.26 10.22 6.56
N LYS A 54 -14.04 9.66 6.62
CA LYS A 54 -12.86 10.38 7.13
C LYS A 54 -12.13 11.18 6.04
N ILE A 55 -12.46 10.94 4.77
CA ILE A 55 -11.96 11.60 3.56
C ILE A 55 -13.12 11.75 2.58
#